data_AF-A0A8T4BJ23-F1
#
_entry.id   AF-A0A8T4BJ23-F1
#
_cell.length_a   1.000
_cell.length_b   1.000
_cell.length_c   1.000
_cell.angle_alpha   90.00
_cell.angle_beta   90.00
_cell.angle_gamma   90.00
#
_symmetry.space_group_name_H-M   'P 1'
#
loop_
_entity.id
_entity.type
_entity.pdbx_description
1 polymer ?
#
loop_
_entity_poly.entity_id
_entity_poly.type
_entity_poly.pdbx_seq_one_letter_code
_entity_poly.pdbx_strand_id
1 'polypeptide(L)'
;MQTIQLQNESLVEIATFLVRRWSEKDNIIIEISDKMETKTRLKENKVILTPLEKRIGNNFQKYRQFRTSLWYEAMRIKFCKKILSNDHAFGFILNTMETQRVEQLGRKIWKGMDDEIIFNYAYMLVSRPQLHTVYGKARIVEAFYQYFMFGTIKGEIQSSHFEKIKKASAFAKKNVDKAIVEKYDTDWLEKSVSEIIKILDIDSLLTIPVSLPFMKAGMVMSEKELLKFLKIISKN
;
A
#
# COMPACT_ATOMS: atom_id res chain seq x y z
N MET A 1 32.53 13.59 -2.28
CA MET A 1 31.19 14.14 -2.62
C MET A 1 30.57 14.67 -1.33
N GLN A 2 30.25 15.96 -1.25
CA GLN A 2 29.52 16.51 -0.10
C GLN A 2 28.12 15.88 -0.04
N THR A 3 27.81 15.21 1.07
CA THR A 3 26.50 14.68 1.38
C THR A 3 25.56 15.85 1.69
N ILE A 4 24.75 16.26 0.71
CA ILE A 4 23.61 17.15 0.95
C ILE A 4 22.60 16.35 1.77
N GLN A 5 22.51 16.64 3.07
CA GLN A 5 21.42 16.15 3.92
C GLN A 5 20.23 17.10 3.76
N LEU A 6 19.12 16.59 3.21
CA LEU A 6 17.85 17.34 3.16
C LEU A 6 17.31 17.46 4.59
N GLN A 7 17.09 18.68 5.07
CA GLN A 7 16.43 18.92 6.34
C GLN A 7 14.93 18.59 6.23
N ASN A 8 14.34 18.16 7.34
CA ASN A 8 12.92 17.79 7.40
C ASN A 8 11.99 18.93 6.97
N GLU A 9 12.34 20.18 7.27
CA GLU A 9 11.57 21.37 6.86
C GLU A 9 11.48 21.48 5.33
N SER A 10 12.62 21.38 4.62
CA SER A 10 12.64 21.37 3.15
C SER A 10 11.86 20.20 2.56
N LEU A 11 11.88 19.03 3.22
CA LEU A 11 11.12 17.87 2.76
C LEU A 11 9.61 18.06 2.92
N VAL A 12 9.16 18.72 3.99
CA VAL A 12 7.74 19.06 4.18
C VAL A 12 7.28 20.03 3.10
N GLU A 13 8.07 21.04 2.76
CA GLU A 13 7.74 22.00 1.70
C GLU A 13 7.66 21.32 0.32
N ILE A 14 8.66 20.52 -0.03
CA ILE A 14 8.67 19.73 -1.27
C ILE A 14 7.45 18.80 -1.32
N ALA A 15 7.17 18.09 -0.22
CA ALA A 15 6.02 17.21 -0.14
C ALA A 15 4.70 17.96 -0.32
N THR A 16 4.56 19.11 0.32
CA THR A 16 3.37 19.96 0.25
C THR A 16 3.13 20.42 -1.18
N PHE A 17 4.16 20.95 -1.84
CA PHE A 17 4.08 21.38 -3.23
C PHE A 17 3.66 20.23 -4.16
N LEU A 18 4.37 19.10 -4.08
CA LEU A 18 4.13 17.96 -4.96
C LEU A 18 2.76 17.35 -4.77
N VAL A 19 2.31 17.14 -3.52
CA VAL A 19 1.00 16.55 -3.26
C VAL A 19 -0.10 17.43 -3.80
N ARG A 20 -0.07 18.75 -3.51
CA ARG A 20 -1.08 19.68 -4.00
C ARG A 20 -1.14 19.72 -5.52
N ARG A 21 0.02 19.73 -6.20
CA ARG A 21 0.08 19.70 -7.67
C ARG A 21 -0.41 18.38 -8.25
N TRP A 22 -0.04 17.24 -7.68
CA TRP A 22 -0.45 15.93 -8.19
C TRP A 22 -1.92 15.63 -7.93
N SER A 23 -2.44 16.04 -6.78
CA SER A 23 -3.84 15.80 -6.39
C SER A 23 -4.80 16.87 -6.88
N GLU A 24 -4.29 18.02 -7.37
CA GLU A 24 -5.08 19.21 -7.74
C GLU A 24 -5.95 19.73 -6.59
N LYS A 25 -5.40 19.71 -5.36
CA LYS A 25 -6.07 20.22 -4.16
C LYS A 25 -5.09 21.03 -3.32
N ASP A 26 -5.41 22.30 -3.09
CA ASP A 26 -4.48 23.23 -2.46
C ASP A 26 -4.49 23.19 -0.92
N ASN A 27 -5.54 22.63 -0.31
CA ASN A 27 -5.74 22.64 1.14
C ASN A 27 -5.23 21.39 1.85
N ILE A 28 -4.17 20.76 1.33
CA ILE A 28 -3.58 19.56 1.92
C ILE A 28 -2.52 19.92 2.96
N ILE A 29 -2.59 19.25 4.11
CA ILE A 29 -1.66 19.34 5.21
C ILE A 29 -0.71 18.14 5.17
N ILE A 30 0.59 18.40 5.18
CA ILE A 30 1.63 17.35 5.27
C ILE A 30 2.21 17.33 6.68
N GLU A 31 2.34 16.14 7.24
CA GLU A 31 3.06 15.90 8.50
C GLU A 31 4.09 14.79 8.28
N ILE A 32 5.31 14.98 8.79
CA ILE A 32 6.30 13.89 8.91
C ILE A 32 6.24 13.38 10.35
N SER A 33 6.03 12.07 10.53
CA SER A 33 5.87 11.47 11.85
C SER A 33 6.68 10.19 11.98
N ASP A 34 7.48 10.09 13.03
CA ASP A 34 8.21 8.87 13.36
C ASP A 34 7.30 7.78 13.94
N LYS A 35 6.10 8.14 14.42
CA LYS A 35 5.23 7.21 15.16
C LYS A 35 4.25 6.46 14.26
N MET A 36 4.03 6.96 13.05
CA MET A 36 3.01 6.43 12.15
C MET A 36 3.60 6.05 10.80
N GLU A 37 3.07 4.99 10.21
CA GLU A 37 3.33 4.68 8.82
C GLU A 37 2.71 5.72 7.89
N THR A 38 3.24 5.79 6.68
CA THR A 38 2.74 6.69 5.65
C THR A 38 1.27 6.40 5.36
N LYS A 39 0.39 7.39 5.56
CA LYS A 39 -1.04 7.24 5.33
C LYS A 39 -1.73 8.56 5.03
N THR A 40 -2.78 8.48 4.22
CA THR A 40 -3.71 9.58 3.96
C THR A 40 -4.94 9.50 4.86
N ARG A 41 -5.35 10.64 5.42
CA ARG A 41 -6.63 10.85 6.08
C ARG A 41 -7.49 11.78 5.21
N LEU A 42 -8.35 11.20 4.38
CA LEU A 42 -9.15 11.96 3.40
C LEU A 42 -10.03 13.03 4.05
N LYS A 43 -10.69 12.72 5.19
CA LYS A 43 -11.57 13.67 5.89
C LYS A 43 -10.84 14.88 6.47
N GLU A 44 -9.56 14.72 6.79
CA GLU A 44 -8.71 15.76 7.38
C GLU A 44 -7.87 16.50 6.32
N ASN A 45 -7.98 16.11 5.03
CA ASN A 45 -7.07 16.55 3.96
C ASN A 45 -5.59 16.47 4.38
N LYS A 46 -5.24 15.38 5.08
CA LYS A 46 -3.93 15.25 5.73
C LYS A 46 -3.19 14.03 5.22
N VAL A 47 -1.92 14.21 4.88
CA VAL A 47 -0.98 13.12 4.58
C VAL A 47 0.06 13.07 5.69
N ILE A 48 0.19 11.91 6.31
CA ILE A 48 1.26 11.63 7.26
C ILE A 48 2.31 10.81 6.52
N LEU A 49 3.55 11.26 6.54
CA LEU A 49 4.68 10.63 5.86
C LEU A 49 5.66 10.07 6.88
N THR A 50 6.26 8.95 6.50
CA THR A 50 7.38 8.40 7.24
C THR A 50 8.67 9.18 6.91
N PRO A 51 9.48 9.54 7.92
CA PRO A 51 10.82 10.14 7.75
C PRO A 51 11.73 9.36 6.78
N LEU A 52 12.70 10.06 6.16
CA LEU A 52 13.70 9.41 5.31
C LEU A 52 14.65 8.51 6.12
N GLU A 53 14.91 8.86 7.38
CA GLU A 53 15.82 8.18 8.28
C GLU A 53 15.41 6.72 8.47
N LYS A 54 14.09 6.49 8.57
CA LYS A 54 13.53 5.15 8.73
C LYS A 54 13.59 4.31 7.46
N ARG A 55 13.78 4.91 6.27
CA ARG A 55 13.84 4.20 4.98
C ARG A 55 15.18 3.49 4.81
N ILE A 56 15.19 2.28 4.25
CA ILE A 56 16.44 1.53 3.98
C ILE A 56 17.00 1.91 2.61
N GLY A 57 18.33 1.96 2.50
CA GLY A 57 19.06 2.27 1.26
C GLY A 57 19.92 3.52 1.39
N ASN A 58 20.58 3.89 0.30
CA ASN A 58 21.34 5.14 0.24
C ASN A 58 20.38 6.37 0.14
N ASN A 59 20.92 7.58 0.31
CA ASN A 59 20.12 8.81 0.31
C ASN A 59 19.24 8.96 -0.94
N PHE A 60 19.76 8.60 -2.10
CA PHE A 60 19.00 8.66 -3.36
C PHE A 60 17.86 7.64 -3.39
N GLN A 61 18.10 6.39 -2.99
CA GLN A 61 17.08 5.36 -2.88
C GLN A 61 15.99 5.74 -1.88
N LYS A 62 16.35 6.28 -0.71
CA LYS A 62 15.40 6.76 0.31
C LYS A 62 14.51 7.87 -0.25
N TYR A 63 15.09 8.83 -0.98
CA TYR A 63 14.34 9.90 -1.63
C TYR A 63 13.39 9.38 -2.71
N ARG A 64 13.80 8.41 -3.54
CA ARG A 64 12.93 7.78 -4.53
C ARG A 64 11.73 7.09 -3.87
N GLN A 65 11.96 6.33 -2.81
CA GLN A 65 10.86 5.70 -2.06
C GLN A 65 9.90 6.75 -1.48
N PHE A 66 10.44 7.85 -0.94
CA PHE A 66 9.64 8.96 -0.42
C PHE A 66 8.76 9.58 -1.51
N ARG A 67 9.36 9.91 -2.66
CA ARG A 67 8.67 10.50 -3.80
C ARG A 67 7.55 9.60 -4.31
N THR A 68 7.81 8.29 -4.48
CA THR A 68 6.78 7.34 -4.91
C THR A 68 5.67 7.19 -3.87
N SER A 69 6.04 7.10 -2.58
CA SER A 69 5.05 7.02 -1.49
C SER A 69 4.12 8.23 -1.52
N LEU A 70 4.71 9.43 -1.65
CA LEU A 70 4.00 10.69 -1.73
C LEU A 70 3.05 10.75 -2.92
N TRP A 71 3.50 10.27 -4.08
CA TRP A 71 2.70 10.23 -5.29
C TRP A 71 1.47 9.33 -5.12
N TYR A 72 1.62 8.13 -4.54
CA TYR A 72 0.47 7.27 -4.25
C TYR A 72 -0.53 7.93 -3.30
N GLU A 73 -0.06 8.60 -2.24
CA GLU A 73 -0.95 9.32 -1.33
C GLU A 73 -1.69 10.47 -2.05
N ALA A 74 -1.01 11.21 -2.93
CA ALA A 74 -1.66 12.23 -3.77
C ALA A 74 -2.70 11.63 -4.73
N MET A 75 -2.41 10.50 -5.38
CA MET A 75 -3.37 9.81 -6.25
C MET A 75 -4.58 9.30 -5.47
N ARG A 76 -4.37 8.81 -4.23
CA ARG A 76 -5.46 8.43 -3.32
C ARG A 76 -6.34 9.62 -2.97
N ILE A 77 -5.76 10.79 -2.69
CA ILE A 77 -6.53 12.02 -2.43
C ILE A 77 -7.35 12.47 -3.65
N LYS A 78 -6.80 12.27 -4.86
CA LYS A 78 -7.45 12.67 -6.10
C LYS A 78 -8.61 11.75 -6.46
N PHE A 79 -8.41 10.44 -6.36
CA PHE A 79 -9.31 9.46 -6.97
C PHE A 79 -10.11 8.62 -5.98
N CYS A 80 -9.66 8.43 -4.73
CA CYS A 80 -10.38 7.60 -3.76
C CYS A 80 -11.42 8.43 -3.00
N LYS A 81 -12.63 7.88 -2.86
CA LYS A 81 -13.66 8.46 -1.96
C LYS A 81 -13.47 8.04 -0.51
N LYS A 82 -12.95 6.82 -0.30
CA LYS A 82 -12.69 6.25 1.02
C LYS A 82 -11.40 5.45 1.01
N ILE A 83 -10.76 5.38 2.17
CA ILE A 83 -9.62 4.51 2.45
C ILE A 83 -9.99 3.79 3.74
N LEU A 84 -10.07 2.46 3.69
CA LEU A 84 -10.43 1.64 4.85
C LEU A 84 -9.18 1.23 5.63
N SER A 85 -9.34 0.69 6.83
CA SER A 85 -8.20 0.12 7.57
C SER A 85 -7.67 -1.12 6.86
N ASN A 86 -6.34 -1.29 6.88
CA ASN A 86 -5.68 -2.51 6.42
C ASN A 86 -5.68 -3.63 7.47
N ASP A 87 -6.22 -3.38 8.67
CA ASP A 87 -6.23 -4.35 9.77
C ASP A 87 -7.14 -5.55 9.49
N HIS A 88 -8.13 -5.39 8.60
CA HIS A 88 -9.07 -6.43 8.24
C HIS A 88 -9.01 -6.77 6.75
N ALA A 89 -9.30 -8.03 6.41
CA ALA A 89 -9.30 -8.54 5.05
C ALA A 89 -10.08 -7.68 4.06
N PHE A 90 -11.28 -7.23 4.44
CA PHE A 90 -12.12 -6.40 3.57
C PHE A 90 -11.44 -5.09 3.17
N GLY A 91 -10.96 -4.32 4.15
CA GLY A 91 -10.35 -3.03 3.88
C GLY A 91 -9.02 -3.16 3.14
N PHE A 92 -8.24 -4.19 3.44
CA PHE A 92 -7.00 -4.48 2.75
C PHE A 92 -7.20 -4.84 1.27
N ILE A 93 -8.18 -5.69 0.95
CA ILE A 93 -8.51 -6.05 -0.44
C ILE A 93 -8.98 -4.81 -1.21
N LEU A 94 -9.90 -4.00 -0.63
CA LEU A 94 -10.36 -2.76 -1.25
C LEU A 94 -9.19 -1.82 -1.55
N ASN A 95 -8.34 -1.58 -0.56
CA ASN A 95 -7.18 -0.69 -0.70
C ASN A 95 -6.17 -1.22 -1.73
N THR A 96 -6.05 -2.53 -1.89
CA THR A 96 -5.19 -3.16 -2.89
C THR A 96 -5.72 -2.91 -4.30
N MET A 97 -7.02 -3.11 -4.52
CA MET A 97 -7.67 -2.81 -5.81
C MET A 97 -7.61 -1.32 -6.14
N GLU A 98 -7.86 -0.45 -5.16
CA GLU A 98 -7.72 0.99 -5.30
C GLU A 98 -6.30 1.39 -5.66
N THR A 99 -5.27 0.76 -5.06
CA THR A 99 -3.87 1.06 -5.40
C THR A 99 -3.60 0.84 -6.90
N GLN A 100 -4.07 -0.28 -7.46
CA GLN A 100 -3.93 -0.54 -8.89
C GLN A 100 -4.74 0.44 -9.74
N ARG A 101 -5.98 0.77 -9.33
CA ARG A 101 -6.83 1.71 -10.05
C ARG A 101 -6.20 3.10 -10.12
N VAL A 102 -5.81 3.65 -8.97
CA VAL A 102 -5.25 5.01 -8.90
C VAL A 102 -3.88 5.10 -9.55
N GLU A 103 -3.10 4.01 -9.55
CA GLU A 103 -1.84 3.96 -10.29
C GLU A 103 -2.08 4.07 -11.79
N GLN A 104 -2.98 3.26 -12.36
CA GLN A 104 -3.29 3.32 -13.79
C GLN A 104 -3.85 4.68 -14.22
N LEU A 105 -4.73 5.28 -13.42
CA LEU A 105 -5.25 6.62 -13.66
C LEU A 105 -4.14 7.68 -13.53
N GLY A 106 -3.32 7.57 -12.49
CA GLY A 106 -2.21 8.47 -12.22
C GLY A 106 -1.16 8.46 -13.32
N ARG A 107 -0.80 7.28 -13.85
CA ARG A 107 0.17 7.13 -14.95
C ARG A 107 -0.27 7.80 -16.24
N LYS A 108 -1.59 7.85 -16.52
CA LYS A 108 -2.13 8.57 -17.68
C LYS A 108 -1.93 10.08 -17.57
N ILE A 109 -1.92 10.61 -16.35
CA ILE A 109 -1.75 12.05 -16.06
C ILE A 109 -0.26 12.39 -15.94
N TRP A 110 0.50 11.59 -15.19
CA TRP A 110 1.88 11.84 -14.80
C TRP A 110 2.83 10.80 -15.42
N LYS A 111 3.20 11.02 -16.68
CA LYS A 111 4.01 10.07 -17.49
C LYS A 111 5.45 9.87 -17.00
N GLY A 112 5.96 10.70 -16.08
CA GLY A 112 7.33 10.62 -15.58
C GLY A 112 7.55 9.72 -14.36
N MET A 113 6.52 9.00 -13.91
CA MET A 113 6.58 8.17 -12.69
C MET A 113 6.93 6.70 -12.94
N ASP A 114 7.00 6.26 -14.20
CA ASP A 114 7.16 4.82 -14.52
C ASP A 114 8.43 4.22 -13.89
N ASP A 115 9.58 4.89 -13.98
CA ASP A 115 10.84 4.43 -13.36
C ASP A 115 10.75 4.34 -11.82
N GLU A 116 10.01 5.28 -11.22
CA GLU A 116 9.80 5.36 -9.78
C GLU A 116 8.82 4.30 -9.28
N ILE A 117 7.82 3.97 -10.11
CA ILE A 117 6.87 2.89 -9.88
C ILE A 117 7.60 1.55 -9.99
N ILE A 118 8.38 1.31 -11.06
CA ILE A 118 9.15 0.08 -11.25
C ILE A 118 10.11 -0.15 -10.07
N PHE A 119 10.85 0.90 -9.66
CA PHE A 119 11.72 0.84 -8.49
C PHE A 119 10.95 0.49 -7.21
N ASN A 120 9.79 1.12 -7.01
CA ASN A 120 8.95 0.86 -5.85
C ASN A 120 8.36 -0.57 -5.86
N TYR A 121 7.99 -1.12 -7.02
CA TYR A 121 7.51 -2.50 -7.14
C TYR A 121 8.59 -3.51 -6.75
N ALA A 122 9.82 -3.32 -7.22
CA ALA A 122 10.94 -4.17 -6.84
C ALA A 122 11.15 -4.15 -5.32
N TYR A 123 11.11 -2.95 -4.75
CA TYR A 123 11.29 -2.76 -3.32
C TYR A 123 10.16 -3.40 -2.51
N MET A 124 8.91 -3.12 -2.88
CA MET A 124 7.72 -3.72 -2.26
C MET A 124 7.77 -5.23 -2.31
N LEU A 125 8.11 -5.85 -3.45
CA LEU A 125 8.21 -7.31 -3.57
C LEU A 125 9.30 -7.89 -2.64
N VAL A 126 10.46 -7.23 -2.55
CA VAL A 126 11.55 -7.67 -1.66
C VAL A 126 11.10 -7.68 -0.20
N SER A 127 10.32 -6.70 0.25
CA SER A 127 9.86 -6.66 1.64
C SER A 127 8.70 -7.58 1.97
N ARG A 128 8.03 -8.18 0.97
CA ARG A 128 6.95 -9.12 1.23
C ARG A 128 7.48 -10.41 1.87
N PRO A 129 6.73 -11.05 2.77
CA PRO A 129 7.13 -12.30 3.38
C PRO A 129 7.16 -13.43 2.37
N GLN A 130 7.85 -14.49 2.75
CA GLN A 130 7.57 -15.80 2.21
C GLN A 130 6.29 -16.34 2.86
N LEU A 131 5.38 -16.90 2.07
CA LEU A 131 4.06 -17.31 2.55
C LEU A 131 4.09 -18.31 3.72
N HIS A 132 5.14 -19.12 3.85
CA HIS A 132 5.27 -20.05 4.97
C HIS A 132 5.46 -19.36 6.32
N THR A 133 5.96 -18.12 6.35
CA THR A 133 6.09 -17.32 7.59
C THR A 133 4.79 -16.63 7.99
N VAL A 134 3.77 -16.65 7.12
CA VAL A 134 2.45 -16.09 7.41
C VAL A 134 1.54 -17.19 7.92
N TYR A 135 0.99 -16.97 9.11
CA TYR A 135 0.15 -17.96 9.79
C TYR A 135 -1.34 -17.83 9.42
N GLY A 136 -2.02 -18.98 9.41
CA GLY A 136 -3.47 -19.06 9.24
C GLY A 136 -4.00 -18.54 7.89
N LYS A 137 -5.26 -18.09 7.88
CA LYS A 137 -5.94 -17.59 6.68
C LYS A 137 -5.37 -16.26 6.15
N ALA A 138 -4.59 -15.53 6.96
CA ALA A 138 -3.90 -14.32 6.51
C ALA A 138 -2.90 -14.62 5.37
N ARG A 139 -2.37 -15.84 5.31
CA ARG A 139 -1.54 -16.33 4.20
C ARG A 139 -2.25 -16.21 2.85
N ILE A 140 -3.54 -16.51 2.79
CA ILE A 140 -4.33 -16.45 1.55
C ILE A 140 -4.48 -15.00 1.09
N VAL A 141 -4.69 -14.08 2.02
CA VAL A 141 -4.84 -12.64 1.73
C VAL A 141 -3.54 -12.03 1.24
N GLU A 142 -2.42 -12.36 1.89
CA GLU A 142 -1.08 -11.94 1.46
C GLU A 142 -0.72 -12.53 0.10
N ALA A 143 -1.05 -13.80 -0.14
CA ALA A 143 -0.84 -14.45 -1.44
C ALA A 143 -1.68 -13.78 -2.55
N PHE A 144 -2.93 -13.42 -2.27
CA PHE A 144 -3.76 -12.63 -3.18
C PHE A 144 -3.11 -11.29 -3.50
N TYR A 145 -2.62 -10.57 -2.48
CA TYR A 145 -1.94 -9.28 -2.68
C TYR A 145 -0.70 -9.41 -3.56
N GLN A 146 0.18 -10.36 -3.24
CA GLN A 146 1.42 -10.56 -3.99
C GLN A 146 1.13 -10.91 -5.45
N TYR A 147 0.22 -11.86 -5.68
CA TYR A 147 -0.13 -12.27 -7.04
C TYR A 147 -0.84 -11.17 -7.82
N PHE A 148 -1.75 -10.42 -7.18
CA PHE A 148 -2.50 -9.34 -7.83
C PHE A 148 -1.61 -8.15 -8.20
N MET A 149 -0.69 -7.76 -7.31
CA MET A 149 0.20 -6.62 -7.54
C MET A 149 1.39 -6.99 -8.44
N PHE A 150 2.04 -8.13 -8.20
CA PHE A 150 3.33 -8.47 -8.83
C PHE A 150 3.24 -9.59 -9.87
N GLY A 151 2.12 -10.30 -9.97
CA GLY A 151 1.98 -11.47 -10.84
C GLY A 151 2.76 -12.70 -10.35
N THR A 152 3.34 -12.65 -9.15
CA THR A 152 4.14 -13.72 -8.56
C THR A 152 3.90 -13.81 -7.06
N ILE A 153 4.25 -14.95 -6.47
CA ILE A 153 4.10 -15.24 -5.05
C ILE A 153 5.46 -15.69 -4.50
N LYS A 154 5.84 -15.19 -3.33
CA LYS A 154 7.05 -15.61 -2.62
C LYS A 154 6.74 -16.79 -1.70
N GLY A 155 7.34 -17.93 -2.01
CA GLY A 155 7.18 -19.16 -1.25
C GLY A 155 6.05 -20.05 -1.79
N GLU A 156 5.72 -21.09 -1.04
CA GLU A 156 4.84 -22.15 -1.50
C GLU A 156 3.40 -21.98 -1.00
N ILE A 157 2.47 -22.37 -1.86
CA ILE A 157 1.05 -22.46 -1.54
C ILE A 157 0.46 -23.68 -2.22
N GLN A 158 -0.51 -24.31 -1.56
CA GLN A 158 -1.23 -25.45 -2.12
C GLN A 158 -1.96 -25.06 -3.41
N SER A 159 -1.93 -25.94 -4.42
CA SER A 159 -2.50 -25.67 -5.76
C SER A 159 -3.99 -25.29 -5.72
N SER A 160 -4.78 -25.89 -4.82
CA SER A 160 -6.20 -25.56 -4.64
C SER A 160 -6.40 -24.11 -4.20
N HIS A 161 -5.57 -23.60 -3.29
CA HIS A 161 -5.59 -22.22 -2.85
C HIS A 161 -5.06 -21.28 -3.93
N PHE A 162 -4.02 -21.69 -4.68
CA PHE A 162 -3.49 -20.92 -5.80
C PHE A 162 -4.56 -20.67 -6.88
N GLU A 163 -5.35 -21.69 -7.23
CA GLU A 163 -6.44 -21.53 -8.21
C GLU A 163 -7.53 -20.56 -7.72
N LYS A 164 -7.87 -20.59 -6.43
CA LYS A 164 -8.76 -19.59 -5.82
C LYS A 164 -8.17 -18.17 -5.94
N ILE A 165 -6.89 -18.00 -5.63
CA ILE A 165 -6.19 -16.71 -5.74
C ILE A 165 -6.17 -16.22 -7.18
N LYS A 166 -5.83 -17.07 -8.14
CA LYS A 166 -5.81 -16.73 -9.56
C LYS A 166 -7.18 -16.27 -10.05
N LYS A 167 -8.26 -16.97 -9.66
CA LYS A 167 -9.64 -16.57 -9.94
C LYS A 167 -9.99 -15.23 -9.30
N ALA A 168 -9.66 -15.04 -8.02
CA ALA A 168 -9.91 -13.80 -7.30
C ALA A 168 -9.17 -12.61 -7.93
N SER A 169 -7.89 -12.77 -8.29
CA SER A 169 -7.09 -11.72 -8.92
C SER A 169 -7.56 -11.39 -10.32
N ALA A 170 -7.99 -12.38 -11.12
CA ALA A 170 -8.59 -12.14 -12.43
C ALA A 170 -9.91 -11.37 -12.32
N PHE A 171 -10.75 -11.74 -11.35
CA PHE A 171 -12.00 -11.04 -11.06
C PHE A 171 -11.73 -9.60 -10.59
N ALA A 172 -10.79 -9.41 -9.65
CA ALA A 172 -10.39 -8.09 -9.17
C ALA A 172 -9.88 -7.20 -10.30
N LYS A 173 -9.01 -7.74 -11.18
CA LYS A 173 -8.43 -7.00 -12.31
C LYS A 173 -9.52 -6.57 -13.31
N LYS A 174 -10.43 -7.48 -13.67
CA LYS A 174 -11.58 -7.16 -14.54
C LYS A 174 -12.43 -6.03 -13.96
N ASN A 175 -12.65 -6.04 -12.64
CA ASN A 175 -13.40 -4.98 -11.99
C ASN A 175 -12.62 -3.65 -11.98
N VAL A 176 -11.33 -3.65 -11.66
CA VAL A 176 -10.50 -2.44 -11.72
C VAL A 176 -10.49 -1.85 -13.14
N ASP A 177 -10.29 -2.65 -14.17
CA ASP A 177 -10.30 -2.20 -15.56
C ASP A 177 -11.67 -1.62 -15.95
N LYS A 178 -12.76 -2.27 -15.55
CA LYS A 178 -14.12 -1.77 -15.76
C LYS A 178 -14.36 -0.44 -15.04
N ALA A 179 -13.91 -0.30 -13.79
CA ALA A 179 -14.02 0.94 -13.03
C ALA A 179 -13.27 2.10 -13.71
N ILE A 180 -12.14 1.82 -14.35
CA ILE A 180 -11.37 2.84 -15.09
C ILE A 180 -12.09 3.26 -16.37
N VAL A 181 -12.59 2.30 -17.15
CA VAL A 181 -13.27 2.57 -18.44
C VAL A 181 -14.59 3.31 -18.22
N GLU A 182 -15.40 2.84 -17.28
CA GLU A 182 -16.74 3.38 -16.99
C GLU A 182 -16.71 4.53 -15.97
N LYS A 183 -15.51 4.94 -15.52
CA LYS A 183 -15.26 6.04 -14.56
C LYS A 183 -16.02 5.86 -13.24
N TYR A 184 -16.04 4.64 -12.72
CA TYR A 184 -16.61 4.37 -11.41
C TYR A 184 -15.65 4.71 -10.26
N ASP A 185 -16.26 4.99 -9.11
CA ASP A 185 -15.57 5.36 -7.88
C ASP A 185 -15.37 4.17 -6.93
N THR A 186 -14.74 4.44 -5.78
CA THR A 186 -14.45 3.44 -4.72
C THR A 186 -15.67 2.66 -4.25
N ASP A 187 -16.85 3.29 -4.21
CA ASP A 187 -18.11 2.63 -3.80
C ASP A 187 -18.48 1.45 -4.71
N TRP A 188 -18.08 1.51 -5.98
CA TRP A 188 -18.32 0.44 -6.93
C TRP A 188 -17.34 -0.72 -6.72
N LEU A 189 -16.05 -0.41 -6.51
CA LEU A 189 -15.03 -1.43 -6.21
C LEU A 189 -15.34 -2.16 -4.91
N GLU A 190 -15.85 -1.45 -3.90
CA GLU A 190 -16.23 -2.04 -2.62
C GLU A 190 -17.26 -3.17 -2.76
N LYS A 191 -18.24 -3.04 -3.67
CA LYS A 191 -19.23 -4.10 -3.92
C LYS A 191 -18.58 -5.39 -4.44
N SER A 192 -17.46 -5.29 -5.13
CA SER A 192 -16.74 -6.45 -5.66
C SER A 192 -15.89 -7.17 -4.60
N VAL A 193 -15.58 -6.52 -3.48
CA VAL A 193 -14.74 -7.07 -2.40
C VAL A 193 -15.42 -8.28 -1.74
N SER A 194 -16.73 -8.21 -1.50
CA SER A 194 -17.48 -9.34 -0.93
C SER A 194 -17.38 -10.61 -1.77
N GLU A 195 -17.34 -10.47 -3.09
CA GLU A 195 -17.20 -11.61 -4.00
C GLU A 195 -15.77 -12.16 -3.99
N ILE A 196 -14.76 -11.29 -3.93
CA ILE A 196 -13.36 -11.71 -3.77
C ILE A 196 -13.16 -12.51 -2.47
N ILE A 197 -13.75 -12.04 -1.37
CA ILE A 197 -13.71 -12.72 -0.07
C ILE A 197 -14.31 -14.13 -0.16
N LYS A 198 -15.45 -14.29 -0.84
CA LYS A 198 -16.07 -15.60 -1.07
C LYS A 198 -15.18 -16.52 -1.90
N ILE A 199 -14.58 -16.00 -2.99
CA ILE A 199 -13.66 -16.79 -3.83
C ILE A 199 -12.44 -17.25 -3.03
N LEU A 200 -11.90 -16.37 -2.19
CA LEU A 200 -10.74 -16.65 -1.33
C LEU A 200 -11.07 -17.53 -0.12
N ASP A 201 -12.36 -17.70 0.22
CA ASP A 201 -12.83 -18.53 1.33
C ASP A 201 -12.29 -18.07 2.71
N ILE A 202 -12.34 -16.76 2.92
CA ILE A 202 -11.87 -16.06 4.13
C ILE A 202 -13.01 -15.29 4.81
N ASP A 203 -12.81 -14.93 6.08
CA ASP A 203 -13.70 -14.02 6.79
C ASP A 203 -13.36 -12.56 6.43
N SER A 204 -14.37 -11.70 6.26
CA SER A 204 -14.18 -10.28 5.96
C SER A 204 -13.56 -9.50 7.11
N LEU A 205 -13.87 -9.90 8.35
CA LEU A 205 -13.34 -9.35 9.60
C LEU A 205 -12.05 -10.04 10.03
N LEU A 206 -11.58 -11.04 9.28
CA LEU A 206 -10.29 -11.68 9.52
C LEU A 206 -9.26 -10.58 9.71
N THR A 207 -8.74 -10.51 10.93
CA THR A 207 -7.66 -9.59 11.24
C THR A 207 -6.49 -10.09 10.43
N ILE A 208 -6.01 -9.27 9.50
CA ILE A 208 -4.74 -9.51 8.87
C ILE A 208 -3.75 -9.06 9.93
N PRO A 209 -3.09 -10.00 10.62
CA PRO A 209 -2.09 -9.55 11.52
C PRO A 209 -1.04 -8.94 10.59
N VAL A 210 -0.82 -7.64 10.75
CA VAL A 210 0.33 -6.95 10.14
C VAL A 210 1.63 -7.44 10.85
N SER A 211 1.64 -8.72 11.27
CA SER A 211 2.61 -9.44 12.09
C SER A 211 3.56 -10.20 11.18
N LEU A 212 4.25 -9.40 10.40
CA LEU A 212 5.68 -9.24 10.43
C LEU A 212 5.82 -7.79 9.89
N PRO A 213 6.95 -7.09 10.05
CA PRO A 213 7.10 -5.75 9.49
C PRO A 213 7.00 -5.84 7.96
N PHE A 214 5.79 -5.87 7.41
CA PHE A 214 5.49 -5.56 6.02
C PHE A 214 5.11 -4.10 5.95
N MET A 215 5.87 -3.30 6.69
CA MET A 215 6.25 -1.97 6.30
C MET A 215 6.45 -2.05 4.79
N LYS A 216 5.74 -1.21 4.01
CA LYS A 216 6.19 -0.88 2.65
C LYS A 216 7.70 -0.81 2.76
N ALA A 217 8.37 -1.63 1.97
CA ALA A 217 9.76 -1.98 2.14
C ALA A 217 10.60 -0.92 2.87
N GLY A 218 11.42 -1.37 3.81
CA GLY A 218 12.47 -0.50 4.28
C GLY A 218 12.29 0.23 5.58
N MET A 219 11.69 -0.35 6.61
CA MET A 219 11.76 0.23 7.94
C MET A 219 12.49 -0.73 8.89
N VAL A 220 13.45 -0.19 9.66
CA VAL A 220 14.14 -0.93 10.72
C VAL A 220 13.23 -0.98 11.94
N MET A 221 12.87 -2.18 12.40
CA MET A 221 12.02 -2.35 13.57
C MET A 221 12.78 -2.00 14.85
N SER A 222 12.18 -1.18 15.71
CA SER A 222 12.71 -0.94 17.06
C SER A 222 12.23 -2.02 18.05
N GLU A 223 13.04 -2.37 19.05
CA GLU A 223 12.68 -3.39 20.07
C GLU A 223 11.34 -3.10 20.78
N LYS A 224 11.02 -1.81 20.99
CA LYS A 224 9.75 -1.38 21.60
C LYS A 224 8.54 -1.68 20.72
N GLU A 225 8.67 -1.56 19.40
CA GLU A 225 7.61 -1.92 18.46
C GLU A 225 7.39 -3.44 18.46
N LEU A 226 8.48 -4.21 18.44
CA LEU A 226 8.46 -5.69 18.49
C LEU A 226 7.72 -6.20 19.75
N LEU A 227 8.04 -5.65 20.92
CA LEU A 227 7.37 -5.98 22.19
C LEU A 227 5.87 -5.63 22.20
N LYS A 228 5.48 -4.53 21.54
CA LYS A 228 4.08 -4.13 21.44
C LYS A 228 3.28 -5.09 20.55
N PHE A 229 3.90 -5.59 19.47
CA PHE A 229 3.30 -6.60 18.60
C PHE A 229 3.16 -7.97 19.27
N LEU A 230 4.19 -8.42 20.00
CA LEU A 230 4.12 -9.69 20.74
C LEU A 230 2.97 -9.71 21.75
N LYS A 231 2.67 -8.57 22.40
CA LYS A 231 1.53 -8.44 23.31
C LYS A 231 0.16 -8.50 22.64
N ILE A 232 0.06 -8.13 21.36
CA ILE A 232 -1.19 -8.21 20.60
C ILE A 232 -1.41 -9.66 20.16
N ILE A 233 -0.35 -10.33 19.72
CA ILE A 233 -0.40 -11.74 19.31
C ILE A 233 -0.70 -12.64 20.51
N SER A 234 -0.14 -12.35 21.70
CA SER A 234 -0.38 -13.19 22.89
C SER A 234 -1.78 -13.04 23.50
N LYS A 235 -2.64 -12.16 22.97
CA LYS A 235 -4.00 -11.92 23.47
C LYS A 235 -5.08 -12.50 22.55
N ASN A 236 -4.71 -12.98 21.36
CA ASN A 236 -5.55 -13.80 20.47
C ASN A 236 -5.17 -15.26 20.64
#